data_AF-T0KXP1-F1
#
_entry.id   AF-T0KXP1-F1
#
_cell.length_a   1.000
_cell.length_b   1.000
_cell.length_c   1.000
_cell.angle_alpha   90.00
_cell.angle_beta   90.00
_cell.angle_gamma   90.00
#
_symmetry.space_group_name_H-M   'P 1'
#
loop_
_entity.id
_entity.type
_entity.pdbx_description
1 polymer ?
#
loop_
_entity_poly.entity_id
_entity_poly.type
_entity_poly.pdbx_seq_one_letter_code
_entity_poly.pdbx_strand_id
1 'polypeptide(L)'
;MIYLRKLVRDSKIIEPELAARRASRGDIKKPQNSLSWLDDVRGDRSFDVVSGQLLLTVAAIHTTSSVVTATTYDLIWNMEYIPMLHDKIIHVENELHDKIIRVENEDRGWEKTSLYKLKLMDSCMKEGQRLIVLGPTQAILALEYFPKGRKIHDKETFSSNADNFVGHQFLRMRELPGQENNWQFVSTIPEFLSFGHGKHACPGRFFASNDIKIAPIHLLMKYDWDIVGKKPKSAVKARFVPDPETLVAYRSRTPEIDI
;
A
#
# COMPACT_ATOMS: atom_id res chain seq x y z
N MET A 1 -6.94 4.61 -24.78
CA MET A 1 -5.49 4.76 -25.05
C MET A 1 -5.17 6.06 -25.78
N ILE A 2 -5.75 6.36 -26.95
CA ILE A 2 -5.57 7.65 -27.67
C ILE A 2 -5.93 8.88 -26.81
N TYR A 3 -6.93 8.75 -25.92
CA TYR A 3 -7.38 9.81 -25.02
C TYR A 3 -6.34 10.20 -23.94
N LEU A 4 -5.57 9.24 -23.41
CA LEU A 4 -4.56 9.53 -22.36
C LEU A 4 -3.35 10.27 -22.93
N ARG A 5 -2.90 9.93 -24.14
CA ARG A 5 -1.82 10.65 -24.83
C ARG A 5 -2.18 12.12 -25.13
N LYS A 6 -3.44 12.42 -25.43
CA LYS A 6 -3.90 13.79 -25.64
C LYS A 6 -3.94 14.63 -24.36
N LEU A 7 -4.11 13.99 -23.21
CA LEU A 7 -4.22 14.68 -21.91
C LEU A 7 -2.87 14.93 -21.23
N VAL A 8 -1.81 14.22 -21.63
CA VAL A 8 -0.54 14.22 -20.91
C VAL A 8 0.55 14.86 -21.77
N ARG A 9 0.93 16.10 -21.42
CA ARG A 9 2.13 16.79 -21.96
C ARG A 9 3.41 15.93 -21.80
N ASP A 10 3.42 15.04 -20.82
CA ASP A 10 4.58 14.21 -20.43
C ASP A 10 4.88 13.05 -21.39
N SER A 11 4.00 12.71 -22.35
CA SER A 11 4.38 11.75 -23.41
C SER A 11 5.60 12.24 -24.17
N LYS A 12 5.76 13.58 -24.28
CA LYS A 12 6.91 14.24 -24.91
C LYS A 12 8.22 14.05 -24.15
N ILE A 13 8.17 13.66 -22.86
CA ILE A 13 9.37 13.38 -22.03
C ILE A 13 9.70 11.88 -22.06
N ILE A 14 8.68 11.01 -22.00
CA ILE A 14 8.89 9.55 -21.95
C ILE A 14 9.28 8.98 -23.32
N GLU A 15 8.75 9.54 -24.42
CA GLU A 15 9.05 9.06 -25.78
C GLU A 15 10.55 9.17 -26.14
N PRO A 16 11.22 10.33 -25.98
CA PRO A 16 12.66 10.43 -26.23
C PRO A 16 13.49 9.52 -25.34
N GLU A 17 13.14 9.41 -24.05
CA GLU A 17 13.84 8.55 -23.09
C GLU A 17 13.73 7.08 -23.47
N LEU A 18 12.53 6.62 -23.86
CA LEU A 18 12.33 5.25 -24.31
C LEU A 18 13.10 4.96 -25.61
N ALA A 19 13.14 5.92 -26.53
CA ALA A 19 13.92 5.79 -27.77
C ALA A 19 15.42 5.70 -27.48
N ALA A 20 15.95 6.57 -26.61
CA ALA A 20 17.35 6.55 -26.19
C ALA A 20 17.73 5.21 -25.55
N ARG A 21 16.91 4.69 -24.63
CA ARG A 21 17.14 3.38 -23.98
C ARG A 21 17.13 2.22 -24.97
N ARG A 22 16.30 2.28 -26.01
CA ARG A 22 16.26 1.25 -27.06
C ARG A 22 17.51 1.30 -27.94
N ALA A 23 18.00 2.51 -28.25
CA ALA A 23 19.21 2.70 -29.03
C ALA A 23 20.47 2.23 -28.28
N SER A 24 20.53 2.40 -26.96
CA SER A 24 21.66 1.98 -26.11
C SER A 24 21.53 0.56 -25.55
N ARG A 25 20.65 -0.29 -26.10
CA ARG A 25 20.44 -1.67 -25.61
C ARG A 25 21.72 -2.48 -25.84
N GLY A 26 22.41 -2.83 -24.75
CA GLY A 26 23.65 -3.61 -24.77
C GLY A 26 24.87 -2.84 -24.25
N ASP A 27 24.85 -1.50 -24.34
CA ASP A 27 25.99 -0.67 -23.96
C ASP A 27 25.95 -0.19 -22.50
N ILE A 28 24.76 -0.20 -21.89
CA ILE A 28 24.52 0.34 -20.55
C ILE A 28 23.75 -0.68 -19.71
N LYS A 29 24.11 -0.78 -18.41
CA LYS A 29 23.32 -1.54 -17.44
C LYS A 29 21.88 -1.05 -17.43
N LYS A 30 20.96 -1.92 -17.83
CA LYS A 30 19.56 -1.58 -17.98
C LYS A 30 18.93 -1.10 -16.66
N PRO A 31 18.25 0.07 -16.63
CA PRO A 31 17.55 0.54 -15.44
C PRO A 31 16.47 -0.44 -14.97
N GLN A 32 16.41 -0.72 -13.67
CA GLN A 32 15.42 -1.60 -13.05
C GLN A 32 14.16 -0.80 -12.66
N ASN A 33 13.33 -0.47 -13.65
CA ASN A 33 12.07 0.25 -13.43
C ASN A 33 10.95 -0.23 -14.38
N SER A 34 9.73 0.26 -14.13
CA SER A 34 8.53 -0.14 -14.87
C SER A 34 8.60 0.15 -16.36
N LEU A 35 9.24 1.25 -16.79
CA LEU A 35 9.37 1.58 -18.21
C LEU A 35 10.23 0.54 -18.94
N SER A 36 11.38 0.22 -18.34
CA SER A 36 12.29 -0.84 -18.80
C SER A 36 11.61 -2.21 -18.83
N TRP A 37 10.85 -2.54 -17.78
CA TRP A 37 10.13 -3.80 -17.65
C TRP A 37 9.00 -3.95 -18.67
N LEU A 38 8.19 -2.91 -18.88
CA LEU A 38 7.13 -2.90 -19.90
C LEU A 38 7.69 -3.12 -21.31
N ASP A 39 8.83 -2.50 -21.62
CA ASP A 39 9.48 -2.64 -22.92
C ASP A 39 10.12 -4.02 -23.14
N ASP A 40 10.51 -4.73 -22.08
CA ASP A 40 10.97 -6.12 -22.17
C ASP A 40 9.80 -7.10 -22.29
N VAL A 41 8.87 -7.00 -21.36
CA VAL A 41 7.76 -7.96 -21.27
C VAL A 41 6.89 -7.90 -22.52
N ARG A 42 6.75 -6.74 -23.18
CA ARG A 42 6.00 -6.70 -24.44
C ARG A 42 6.60 -7.65 -25.50
N GLY A 43 7.92 -7.84 -25.52
CA GLY A 43 8.63 -8.51 -26.60
C GLY A 43 8.26 -7.91 -27.96
N ASP A 44 7.88 -8.77 -28.90
CA ASP A 44 7.49 -8.37 -30.26
C ASP A 44 6.02 -7.94 -30.37
N ARG A 45 5.25 -7.99 -29.28
CA ARG A 45 3.84 -7.60 -29.30
C ARG A 45 3.71 -6.10 -29.54
N SER A 46 2.72 -5.75 -30.37
CA SER A 46 2.30 -4.36 -30.55
C SER A 46 1.69 -3.85 -29.24
N PHE A 47 2.48 -3.08 -28.50
CA PHE A 47 2.09 -2.49 -27.22
C PHE A 47 2.67 -1.09 -27.09
N ASP A 48 1.82 -0.15 -26.74
CA ASP A 48 2.20 1.22 -26.48
C ASP A 48 2.79 1.35 -25.06
N VAL A 49 4.11 1.19 -24.97
CA VAL A 49 4.87 1.26 -23.71
C VAL A 49 4.67 2.59 -22.98
N VAL A 50 4.59 3.70 -23.70
CA VAL A 50 4.43 5.04 -23.10
C VAL A 50 3.06 5.16 -22.45
N SER A 51 1.99 4.80 -23.16
CA SER A 51 0.65 4.80 -22.57
C SER A 51 0.52 3.79 -21.44
N GLY A 52 1.18 2.62 -21.55
CA GLY A 52 1.24 1.63 -20.48
C GLY A 52 1.91 2.16 -19.22
N GLN A 53 3.02 2.88 -19.36
CA GLN A 53 3.72 3.52 -18.25
C GLN A 53 2.85 4.60 -17.59
N LEU A 54 2.20 5.46 -18.37
CA LEU A 54 1.30 6.49 -17.85
C LEU A 54 0.12 5.88 -17.09
N LEU A 55 -0.48 4.81 -17.62
CA LEU A 55 -1.56 4.10 -16.95
C LEU A 55 -1.09 3.50 -15.62
N LEU A 56 0.07 2.86 -15.59
CA LEU A 56 0.63 2.27 -14.38
C LEU A 56 0.92 3.34 -13.33
N THR A 57 1.46 4.49 -13.73
CA THR A 57 1.72 5.63 -12.85
C THR A 57 0.43 6.15 -12.21
N VAL A 58 -0.62 6.41 -13.00
CA VAL A 58 -1.92 6.87 -12.48
C VAL A 58 -2.52 5.83 -11.53
N ALA A 59 -2.46 4.55 -11.89
CA ALA A 59 -2.98 3.47 -11.05
C ALA A 59 -2.24 3.38 -9.70
N ALA A 60 -0.91 3.49 -9.70
CA ALA A 60 -0.09 3.39 -8.50
C ALA A 60 -0.24 4.61 -7.58
N ILE A 61 -0.12 5.83 -8.11
CA ILE A 61 -0.08 7.06 -7.28
C ILE A 61 -1.37 7.27 -6.51
N HIS A 62 -2.52 7.22 -7.19
CA HIS A 62 -3.80 7.52 -6.54
C HIS A 62 -4.17 6.49 -5.48
N THR A 63 -3.99 5.19 -5.78
CA THR A 63 -4.36 4.14 -4.84
C THR A 63 -3.44 4.12 -3.63
N THR A 64 -2.11 4.21 -3.82
CA THR A 64 -1.14 4.28 -2.72
C THR A 64 -1.39 5.50 -1.84
N SER A 65 -1.54 6.69 -2.42
CA SER A 65 -1.73 7.93 -1.64
C SER A 65 -3.01 7.88 -0.80
N SER A 66 -4.10 7.35 -1.37
CA SER A 66 -5.34 7.15 -0.62
C SER A 66 -5.17 6.17 0.54
N VAL A 67 -4.44 5.05 0.37
CA VAL A 67 -4.21 4.10 1.46
C VAL A 67 -3.30 4.69 2.54
N VAL A 68 -2.20 5.37 2.16
CA VAL A 68 -1.32 6.04 3.12
C VAL A 68 -2.13 7.02 3.95
N THR A 69 -2.91 7.90 3.30
CA THR A 69 -3.73 8.90 3.99
C THR A 69 -4.77 8.25 4.91
N ALA A 70 -5.50 7.24 4.41
CA ALA A 70 -6.49 6.53 5.21
C ALA A 70 -5.85 5.87 6.44
N THR A 71 -4.72 5.18 6.24
CA THR A 71 -3.96 4.54 7.31
C THR A 71 -3.50 5.56 8.34
N THR A 72 -2.99 6.72 7.92
CA THR A 72 -2.59 7.79 8.84
C THR A 72 -3.77 8.25 9.69
N TYR A 73 -4.94 8.53 9.11
CA TYR A 73 -6.12 8.91 9.89
C TYR A 73 -6.65 7.79 10.78
N ASP A 74 -6.63 6.54 10.30
CA ASP A 74 -6.99 5.38 11.11
C ASP A 74 -6.08 5.25 12.32
N LEU A 75 -4.77 5.50 12.20
CA LEU A 75 -3.84 5.47 13.33
C LEU A 75 -4.03 6.68 14.27
N ILE A 76 -4.24 7.88 13.74
CA ILE A 76 -4.45 9.09 14.56
C ILE A 76 -5.74 9.02 15.37
N TRP A 77 -6.83 8.46 14.83
CA TRP A 77 -8.04 8.21 15.62
C TRP A 77 -8.01 6.89 16.40
N ASN A 78 -7.02 6.06 16.08
CA ASN A 78 -6.56 4.80 16.64
C ASN A 78 -5.39 4.89 17.64
N MET A 79 -5.22 5.97 18.40
CA MET A 79 -3.89 6.31 18.99
C MET A 79 -3.30 5.21 19.90
N GLU A 80 -4.11 4.32 20.45
CA GLU A 80 -3.63 3.17 21.23
C GLU A 80 -2.68 2.24 20.43
N TYR A 81 -2.76 2.24 19.10
CA TYR A 81 -1.85 1.48 18.23
C TYR A 81 -0.52 2.18 17.96
N ILE A 82 -0.43 3.51 18.14
CA ILE A 82 0.77 4.28 17.81
C ILE A 82 1.98 3.79 18.63
N PRO A 83 1.92 3.67 19.98
CA PRO A 83 3.04 3.15 20.76
C PRO A 83 3.42 1.72 20.35
N MET A 84 2.44 0.85 20.11
CA MET A 84 2.69 -0.55 19.72
C MET A 84 3.42 -0.66 18.38
N LEU A 85 3.04 0.18 17.41
CA LEU A 85 3.68 0.23 16.10
C LEU A 85 5.08 0.84 16.19
N HIS A 86 5.22 1.91 16.96
CA HIS A 86 6.48 2.58 17.22
C HIS A 86 7.52 1.62 17.83
N ASP A 87 7.17 0.93 18.91
CA ASP A 87 8.03 -0.05 19.57
C ASP A 87 8.41 -1.17 18.61
N LYS A 88 7.48 -1.60 17.75
CA LYS A 88 7.77 -2.65 16.77
C LYS A 88 8.75 -2.18 15.68
N ILE A 89 8.68 -0.91 15.27
CA ILE A 89 9.62 -0.31 14.31
C ILE A 89 11.02 -0.27 14.93
N ILE A 90 11.16 0.25 16.16
CA ILE A 90 12.43 0.27 16.89
C ILE A 90 13.02 -1.12 17.02
N HIS A 91 12.19 -2.10 17.42
CA HIS A 91 12.64 -3.47 17.57
C HIS A 91 13.12 -4.08 16.25
N VAL A 92 12.43 -3.83 15.13
CA VAL A 92 12.89 -4.31 13.82
C VAL A 92 14.22 -3.67 13.42
N GLU A 93 14.40 -2.37 13.69
CA GLU A 93 15.66 -1.69 13.43
C GLU A 93 16.81 -2.26 14.27
N ASN A 94 16.59 -2.46 15.57
CA ASN A 94 17.60 -3.03 16.46
C ASN A 94 18.00 -4.45 16.03
N GLU A 95 17.04 -5.28 15.59
CA GLU A 95 17.36 -6.60 15.02
C GLU A 95 18.23 -6.51 13.77
N LEU A 96 18.02 -5.50 12.92
CA LEU A 96 18.85 -5.27 11.73
C LEU A 96 20.25 -4.79 12.12
N HIS A 97 20.33 -3.87 13.07
CA HIS A 97 21.60 -3.37 13.60
C HIS A 97 22.45 -4.50 14.21
N ASP A 98 21.84 -5.35 15.02
CA ASP A 98 22.50 -6.53 15.61
C ASP A 98 22.97 -7.52 14.55
N LYS A 99 22.21 -7.70 13.46
CA LYS A 99 22.61 -8.55 12.32
C LYS A 99 23.84 -7.98 11.62
N ILE A 100 23.87 -6.67 11.37
CA ILE A 100 24.99 -5.98 10.70
C ILE A 100 26.28 -6.06 11.54
N ILE A 101 26.19 -5.88 12.86
CA ILE A 101 27.36 -6.02 13.74
C ILE A 101 27.95 -7.44 13.66
N ARG A 102 27.10 -8.45 13.50
CA ARG A 102 27.52 -9.87 13.44
C ARG A 102 28.03 -10.30 12.07
N VAL A 103 27.59 -9.63 11.01
CA VAL A 103 27.91 -9.95 9.62
C VAL A 103 28.57 -8.72 9.01
N GLU A 104 29.89 -8.60 9.21
CA GLU A 104 30.68 -7.55 8.57
C GLU A 104 30.43 -7.57 7.05
N ASN A 105 29.96 -6.44 6.49
CA ASN A 105 29.70 -6.16 5.06
C ASN A 105 28.27 -6.33 4.50
N GLU A 106 27.20 -6.40 5.31
CA GLU A 106 25.85 -6.18 4.78
C GLU A 106 25.49 -4.69 4.67
N ASP A 107 24.70 -4.33 3.65
CA ASP A 107 24.19 -2.98 3.44
C ASP A 107 23.44 -2.50 4.70
N ARG A 108 23.77 -1.29 5.17
CA ARG A 108 23.07 -0.69 6.30
C ARG A 108 21.66 -0.28 5.85
N GLY A 109 20.64 -0.81 6.51
CA GLY A 109 19.27 -0.29 6.44
C GLY A 109 18.18 -1.33 6.25
N TRP A 110 16.99 -0.83 5.97
CA TRP A 110 15.78 -1.64 5.83
C TRP A 110 15.77 -2.44 4.54
N GLU A 111 15.68 -3.77 4.66
CA GLU A 111 15.40 -4.65 3.55
C GLU A 111 13.88 -4.78 3.31
N LYS A 112 13.51 -5.25 2.11
CA LYS A 112 12.14 -5.67 1.80
C LYS A 112 11.62 -6.70 2.82
N THR A 113 12.48 -7.59 3.31
CA THR A 113 12.17 -8.62 4.31
C THR A 113 11.80 -8.01 5.67
N SER A 114 12.42 -6.89 6.05
CA SER A 114 12.16 -6.15 7.29
C SER A 114 10.72 -5.65 7.37
N LEU A 115 10.17 -5.15 6.26
CA LEU A 115 8.79 -4.65 6.19
C LEU A 115 7.73 -5.76 6.43
N TYR A 116 8.07 -7.04 6.19
CA TYR A 116 7.18 -8.16 6.51
C TYR A 116 7.10 -8.45 8.02
N LYS A 117 8.08 -8.01 8.82
CA LYS A 117 8.07 -8.15 10.28
C LYS A 117 7.06 -7.21 10.96
N LEU A 118 6.63 -6.14 10.29
CA LEU A 118 5.62 -5.18 10.75
C LEU A 118 4.19 -5.73 10.63
N LYS A 119 3.93 -6.88 11.26
CA LYS A 119 2.65 -7.60 11.15
C LYS A 119 1.46 -6.81 11.71
N LEU A 120 1.66 -6.02 12.77
CA LEU A 120 0.61 -5.17 13.32
C LEU A 120 0.25 -4.03 12.36
N MET A 121 1.25 -3.40 11.72
CA MET A 121 1.01 -2.37 10.71
C MET A 121 0.24 -2.94 9.51
N ASP A 122 0.64 -4.13 9.05
CA ASP A 122 -0.04 -4.88 7.99
C ASP A 122 -1.53 -5.13 8.33
N SER A 123 -1.79 -5.51 9.59
CA SER A 123 -3.14 -5.72 10.12
C SER A 123 -3.95 -4.41 10.18
N CYS A 124 -3.35 -3.30 10.63
CA CYS A 124 -3.99 -1.98 10.67
C CYS A 124 -4.36 -1.48 9.27
N MET A 125 -3.45 -1.62 8.30
CA MET A 125 -3.69 -1.26 6.90
C MET A 125 -4.81 -2.10 6.28
N LYS A 126 -4.86 -3.40 6.61
CA LYS A 126 -5.94 -4.29 6.14
C LYS A 126 -7.28 -3.93 6.79
N GLU A 127 -7.27 -3.52 8.04
CA GLU A 127 -8.46 -3.03 8.73
C GLU A 127 -8.99 -1.73 8.13
N GLY A 128 -8.11 -0.79 7.77
CA GLY A 128 -8.49 0.39 7.00
C GLY A 128 -9.17 0.01 5.67
N GLN A 129 -8.61 -0.96 4.94
CA GLN A 129 -9.23 -1.50 3.72
C GLN A 129 -10.58 -2.20 3.95
N ARG A 130 -10.80 -2.77 5.15
CA ARG A 130 -12.07 -3.40 5.52
C ARG A 130 -13.14 -2.34 5.72
N LEU A 131 -12.82 -1.20 6.33
CA LEU A 131 -13.77 -0.13 6.61
C LEU A 131 -14.01 0.78 5.42
N ILE A 132 -12.97 0.99 4.61
CA ILE A 132 -13.00 1.86 3.43
C ILE A 132 -12.39 1.07 2.28
N VAL A 133 -13.24 0.59 1.37
CA VAL A 133 -12.74 -0.14 0.20
C VAL A 133 -11.99 0.83 -0.72
N LEU A 134 -10.69 0.61 -0.87
CA LEU A 134 -9.77 1.46 -1.62
C LEU A 134 -9.47 0.82 -2.99
N GLY A 135 -10.01 1.37 -4.09
CA GLY A 135 -9.59 1.01 -5.46
C GLY A 135 -10.70 1.00 -6.53
N PRO A 136 -10.35 0.79 -7.82
CA PRO A 136 -11.30 0.68 -8.93
C PRO A 136 -12.14 -0.61 -8.89
N THR A 137 -12.03 -1.38 -7.80
CA THR A 137 -12.78 -2.61 -7.52
C THR A 137 -14.29 -2.42 -7.61
N GLN A 138 -14.79 -1.18 -7.66
CA GLN A 138 -16.16 -0.85 -8.07
C GLN A 138 -16.60 -1.41 -9.43
N ALA A 139 -15.74 -1.66 -10.42
CA ALA A 139 -16.23 -2.33 -11.63
C ALA A 139 -16.71 -3.77 -11.34
N ILE A 140 -16.21 -4.39 -10.27
CA ILE A 140 -16.62 -5.71 -9.78
C ILE A 140 -17.64 -5.57 -8.63
N LEU A 141 -17.53 -4.52 -7.81
CA LEU A 141 -18.41 -4.23 -6.66
C LEU A 141 -19.73 -3.55 -7.03
N ALA A 142 -19.82 -2.93 -8.21
CA ALA A 142 -21.08 -2.40 -8.77
C ALA A 142 -21.92 -3.49 -9.44
N LEU A 143 -21.40 -4.72 -9.56
CA LEU A 143 -22.25 -5.88 -9.78
C LEU A 143 -22.75 -6.34 -8.41
N GLU A 144 -24.00 -6.01 -8.10
CA GLU A 144 -24.78 -6.42 -6.92
C GLU A 144 -24.86 -7.95 -6.66
N TYR A 145 -24.04 -8.77 -7.31
CA TYR A 145 -24.11 -10.23 -7.25
C TYR A 145 -22.73 -10.86 -7.09
N PHE A 146 -22.31 -11.03 -5.84
CA PHE A 146 -21.53 -12.21 -5.50
C PHE A 146 -22.47 -13.43 -5.56
N PRO A 147 -22.08 -14.57 -6.14
CA PRO A 147 -22.95 -15.77 -6.27
C PRO A 147 -23.46 -16.37 -4.93
N LYS A 148 -23.13 -15.78 -3.78
CA LYS A 148 -23.51 -16.26 -2.44
C LYS A 148 -23.85 -15.16 -1.42
N GLY A 149 -24.13 -13.92 -1.85
CA GLY A 149 -24.66 -12.88 -0.95
C GLY A 149 -23.77 -12.44 0.23
N ARG A 150 -22.48 -12.83 0.28
CA ARG A 150 -21.56 -12.40 1.35
C ARG A 150 -21.21 -10.93 1.17
N LYS A 151 -21.58 -10.11 2.15
CA LYS A 151 -21.24 -8.69 2.22
C LYS A 151 -19.76 -8.55 2.57
N ILE A 152 -19.08 -7.55 2.01
CA ILE A 152 -17.66 -7.22 2.36
C ILE A 152 -17.50 -6.84 3.85
N HIS A 153 -18.62 -6.54 4.53
CA HIS A 153 -18.68 -6.29 5.97
C HIS A 153 -19.62 -7.29 6.66
N ASP A 154 -19.50 -8.56 6.30
CA ASP A 154 -20.25 -9.61 6.96
C ASP A 154 -19.85 -9.70 8.44
N LYS A 155 -20.82 -9.43 9.32
CA LYS A 155 -20.66 -9.50 10.79
C LYS A 155 -20.40 -10.93 11.29
N GLU A 156 -20.71 -11.94 10.47
CA GLU A 156 -20.36 -13.33 10.78
C GLU A 156 -18.88 -13.60 10.52
N THR A 157 -18.30 -12.97 9.49
CA THR A 157 -16.89 -13.12 9.13
C THR A 157 -15.97 -12.20 9.95
N PHE A 158 -16.41 -10.98 10.22
CA PHE A 158 -15.66 -9.98 10.98
C PHE A 158 -16.42 -9.68 12.27
N SER A 159 -15.74 -9.74 13.42
CA SER A 159 -16.32 -9.68 14.78
C SER A 159 -17.52 -8.74 14.97
N SER A 160 -18.29 -8.92 16.05
CA SER A 160 -19.45 -8.09 16.42
C SER A 160 -19.24 -6.57 16.37
N ASN A 161 -17.98 -6.11 16.39
CA ASN A 161 -17.55 -4.72 16.20
C ASN A 161 -17.26 -4.33 14.73
N ALA A 162 -17.96 -4.90 13.76
CA ALA A 162 -17.70 -4.66 12.33
C ALA A 162 -17.70 -3.17 11.91
N ASP A 163 -18.36 -2.29 12.67
CA ASP A 163 -18.40 -0.85 12.38
C ASP A 163 -17.22 -0.07 12.98
N ASN A 164 -16.44 -0.70 13.88
CA ASN A 164 -15.30 -0.09 14.55
C ASN A 164 -13.97 -0.59 13.97
N PHE A 165 -12.92 0.22 14.09
CA PHE A 165 -11.58 -0.15 13.71
C PHE A 165 -10.95 -1.07 14.76
N VAL A 166 -10.54 -2.27 14.38
CA VAL A 166 -9.84 -3.22 15.24
C VAL A 166 -8.50 -3.59 14.59
N GLY A 167 -7.48 -2.74 14.77
CA GLY A 167 -6.19 -2.83 14.08
C GLY A 167 -5.44 -4.16 14.24
N HIS A 168 -5.68 -4.92 15.30
CA HIS A 168 -5.06 -6.23 15.55
C HIS A 168 -5.94 -7.43 15.16
N GLN A 169 -7.10 -7.20 14.52
CA GLN A 169 -8.02 -8.26 14.11
C GLN A 169 -7.36 -9.26 13.16
N PHE A 170 -6.77 -8.79 12.07
CA PHE A 170 -6.16 -9.64 11.05
C PHE A 170 -4.85 -10.28 11.52
N LEU A 171 -4.17 -9.67 12.48
CA LEU A 171 -3.05 -10.29 13.18
C LEU A 171 -3.50 -11.56 13.92
N ARG A 172 -4.56 -11.48 14.74
CA ARG A 172 -5.11 -12.66 15.43
C ARG A 172 -5.63 -13.73 14.47
N MET A 173 -6.26 -13.32 13.37
CA MET A 173 -6.76 -14.28 12.38
C MET A 173 -5.62 -15.10 11.75
N ARG A 174 -4.39 -14.56 11.68
CA ARG A 174 -3.20 -15.25 11.16
C ARG A 174 -2.53 -16.19 12.15
N GLU A 175 -2.88 -16.07 13.42
CA GLU A 175 -2.38 -16.96 14.48
C GLU A 175 -3.21 -18.24 14.58
N LEU A 176 -4.37 -18.28 13.92
CA LEU A 176 -5.18 -19.49 13.82
C LEU A 176 -4.47 -20.53 12.93
N PRO A 177 -4.44 -21.81 13.33
CA PRO A 177 -3.83 -22.88 12.53
C PRO A 177 -4.38 -22.92 11.10
N GLY A 178 -3.49 -22.88 10.11
CA GLY A 178 -3.83 -22.90 8.69
C GLY A 178 -4.25 -21.54 8.10
N GLN A 179 -4.16 -20.46 8.87
CA GLN A 179 -4.48 -19.09 8.42
C GLN A 179 -3.23 -18.19 8.32
N GLU A 180 -2.02 -18.73 8.49
CA GLU A 180 -0.76 -17.99 8.61
C GLU A 180 -0.47 -17.14 7.35
N ASN A 181 -0.88 -17.65 6.20
CA ASN A 181 -0.74 -17.01 4.89
C ASN A 181 -2.00 -16.26 4.44
N ASN A 182 -3.09 -16.37 5.19
CA ASN A 182 -4.32 -15.63 4.95
C ASN A 182 -4.25 -14.28 5.67
N TRP A 183 -5.14 -13.35 5.33
CA TRP A 183 -5.28 -12.08 6.05
C TRP A 183 -4.07 -11.14 6.10
N GLN A 184 -3.08 -11.35 5.24
CA GLN A 184 -2.07 -10.33 4.95
C GLN A 184 -2.71 -9.15 4.26
N PHE A 185 -2.13 -7.96 4.41
CA PHE A 185 -2.56 -6.78 3.66
C PHE A 185 -2.65 -7.12 2.16
N VAL A 186 -1.65 -7.86 1.67
CA VAL A 186 -1.55 -8.36 0.29
C VAL A 186 -2.36 -9.63 -0.01
N SER A 187 -2.97 -10.27 0.99
CA SER A 187 -3.76 -11.48 0.76
C SER A 187 -5.04 -11.15 0.00
N THR A 188 -5.24 -11.89 -1.08
CA THR A 188 -6.47 -11.87 -1.88
C THR A 188 -7.24 -13.15 -1.62
N ILE A 189 -8.41 -13.05 -1.02
CA ILE A 189 -9.26 -14.20 -0.68
C ILE A 189 -10.72 -13.86 -1.01
N PRO A 190 -11.60 -14.85 -1.24
CA PRO A 190 -13.01 -14.60 -1.56
C PRO A 190 -13.70 -13.69 -0.54
N GLU A 191 -13.28 -13.75 0.72
CA GLU A 191 -13.79 -12.96 1.85
C GLU A 191 -13.23 -11.53 1.91
N PHE A 192 -12.15 -11.22 1.18
CA PHE A 192 -11.46 -9.93 1.25
C PHE A 192 -10.83 -9.54 -0.10
N LEU A 193 -11.45 -8.57 -0.77
CA LEU A 193 -11.24 -8.29 -2.19
C LEU A 193 -10.64 -6.91 -2.49
N SER A 194 -10.04 -6.23 -1.51
CA SER A 194 -9.51 -4.87 -1.72
C SER A 194 -8.43 -4.80 -2.81
N PHE A 195 -7.68 -5.89 -3.02
CA PHE A 195 -6.76 -6.05 -4.14
C PHE A 195 -7.32 -6.91 -5.29
N GLY A 196 -8.63 -7.15 -5.37
CA GLY A 196 -9.21 -8.13 -6.30
C GLY A 196 -8.87 -9.58 -5.94
N HIS A 197 -9.22 -10.53 -6.80
CA HIS A 197 -8.93 -11.96 -6.59
C HIS A 197 -8.80 -12.73 -7.91
N GLY A 198 -8.11 -13.87 -7.87
CA GLY A 198 -7.83 -14.72 -9.03
C GLY A 198 -7.13 -13.96 -10.16
N LYS A 199 -7.61 -14.17 -11.39
CA LYS A 199 -7.11 -13.50 -12.61
C LYS A 199 -7.25 -11.97 -12.63
N HIS A 200 -8.00 -11.39 -11.70
CA HIS A 200 -8.16 -9.94 -11.54
C HIS A 200 -7.49 -9.42 -10.26
N ALA A 201 -6.69 -10.23 -9.58
CA ALA A 201 -5.90 -9.77 -8.45
C ALA A 201 -4.89 -8.71 -8.91
N CYS A 202 -4.77 -7.64 -8.13
CA CYS A 202 -3.85 -6.54 -8.35
C CYS A 202 -2.42 -7.10 -8.39
N PRO A 203 -1.72 -6.98 -9.53
CA PRO A 203 -0.36 -7.47 -9.65
C PRO A 203 0.63 -6.64 -8.83
N GLY A 204 0.31 -5.37 -8.56
CA GLY A 204 1.16 -4.43 -7.82
C GLY A 204 1.05 -4.50 -6.29
N ARG A 205 0.19 -5.36 -5.71
CA ARG A 205 -0.13 -5.34 -4.27
C ARG A 205 1.08 -5.49 -3.33
N PHE A 206 2.10 -6.26 -3.74
CA PHE A 206 3.32 -6.44 -2.95
C PHE A 206 4.19 -5.19 -2.96
N PHE A 207 4.31 -4.54 -4.12
CA PHE A 207 4.99 -3.26 -4.24
C PHE A 207 4.26 -2.20 -3.40
N ALA A 208 2.93 -2.11 -3.57
CA ALA A 208 2.10 -1.18 -2.81
C ALA A 208 2.22 -1.39 -1.29
N SER A 209 2.20 -2.65 -0.80
CA SER A 209 2.37 -2.94 0.62
C SER A 209 3.66 -2.36 1.19
N ASN A 210 4.76 -2.49 0.46
CA ASN A 210 6.05 -1.97 0.90
C ASN A 210 6.05 -0.45 0.88
N ASP A 211 5.64 0.14 -0.24
CA ASP A 211 5.60 1.58 -0.48
C ASP A 211 4.70 2.29 0.56
N ILE A 212 3.52 1.71 0.83
CA ILE A 212 2.58 2.24 1.82
C ILE A 212 3.15 2.17 3.23
N LYS A 213 3.94 1.15 3.60
CA LYS A 213 4.50 1.03 4.97
C LYS A 213 5.60 2.05 5.26
N ILE A 214 6.37 2.45 4.25
CA ILE A 214 7.48 3.41 4.41
C ILE A 214 6.97 4.74 4.98
N ALA A 215 5.83 5.25 4.48
CA ALA A 215 5.30 6.53 4.94
C ALA A 215 4.89 6.52 6.44
N PRO A 216 4.02 5.62 6.93
CA PRO A 216 3.72 5.48 8.35
C PRO A 216 4.94 5.23 9.22
N ILE A 217 5.97 4.50 8.76
CA ILE A 217 7.22 4.35 9.53
C ILE A 217 7.82 5.73 9.82
N HIS A 218 8.05 6.55 8.81
CA HIS A 218 8.58 7.90 9.03
C HIS A 218 7.63 8.78 9.85
N LEU A 219 6.33 8.70 9.59
CA LEU A 219 5.33 9.52 10.29
C LEU A 219 5.23 9.18 11.79
N LEU A 220 5.28 7.89 12.14
CA LEU A 220 5.19 7.43 13.53
C LEU A 220 6.49 7.67 14.30
N MET A 221 7.63 7.70 13.61
CA MET A 221 8.94 7.86 14.25
C MET A 221 9.32 9.33 14.41
N LYS A 222 8.97 10.19 13.45
CA LYS A 222 9.38 11.60 13.41
C LYS A 222 8.35 12.57 13.98
N TYR A 223 7.14 12.12 14.30
CA TYR A 223 6.07 13.00 14.79
C TYR A 223 5.23 12.35 15.89
N ASP A 224 4.90 13.15 16.90
CA ASP A 224 3.76 12.90 17.79
C ASP A 224 2.50 13.48 17.16
N TRP A 225 1.36 12.83 17.36
CA TRP A 225 0.08 13.19 16.74
C TRP A 225 -0.97 13.50 17.80
N ASP A 226 -1.90 14.40 17.45
CA ASP A 226 -3.07 14.69 18.26
C ASP A 226 -4.29 14.98 17.36
N ILE A 227 -5.47 14.72 17.90
CA ILE A 227 -6.74 14.79 17.19
C ILE A 227 -7.25 16.23 17.19
N VAL A 228 -7.53 16.75 15.99
CA VAL A 228 -8.28 18.00 15.83
C VAL A 228 -9.67 17.66 15.30
N GLY A 229 -10.69 17.90 16.12
CA GLY A 229 -12.08 17.68 15.72
C GLY A 229 -12.47 16.22 15.57
N LYS A 230 -13.21 15.89 14.50
CA LYS A 230 -13.80 14.56 14.26
C LYS A 230 -13.07 13.84 13.14
N LYS A 231 -13.07 12.50 13.21
CA LYS A 231 -12.48 11.66 12.16
C LYS A 231 -13.07 12.04 10.80
N PRO A 232 -12.24 12.25 9.76
CA PRO A 232 -12.73 12.56 8.44
C PRO A 232 -13.64 11.44 7.94
N LYS A 233 -14.82 11.84 7.46
CA LYS A 233 -15.63 10.95 6.65
C LYS A 233 -15.10 10.99 5.23
N SER A 234 -15.05 9.85 4.57
CA SER A 234 -14.75 9.86 3.14
C SER A 234 -15.82 10.65 2.39
N ALA A 235 -15.40 11.62 1.56
CA ALA A 235 -16.32 12.37 0.71
C ALA A 235 -17.04 11.46 -0.31
N VAL A 236 -16.48 10.29 -0.60
CA VAL A 236 -17.05 9.28 -1.50
C VAL A 236 -17.16 7.94 -0.77
N LYS A 237 -18.35 7.33 -0.75
CA LYS A 237 -18.60 6.04 -0.05
C LYS A 237 -17.76 4.86 -0.56
N ALA A 238 -17.06 4.99 -1.68
CA ALA A 238 -16.37 3.89 -2.36
C ALA A 238 -14.95 4.19 -2.84
N ARG A 239 -14.38 5.32 -2.39
CA ARG A 239 -12.96 5.66 -2.48
C ARG A 239 -12.65 6.51 -1.28
N PHE A 240 -11.53 6.29 -0.60
CA PHE A 240 -11.11 7.25 0.41
C PHE A 240 -10.68 8.53 -0.28
N VAL A 241 -11.56 9.52 -0.22
CA VAL A 241 -11.25 10.90 -0.57
C VAL A 241 -11.31 11.64 0.75
N PRO A 242 -10.15 11.95 1.37
CA PRO A 242 -10.13 12.70 2.61
C PRO A 242 -10.76 14.06 2.37
N ASP A 243 -11.46 14.57 3.36
CA ASP A 243 -11.90 15.95 3.35
C ASP A 243 -10.65 16.85 3.41
N PRO A 244 -10.39 17.71 2.40
CA PRO A 244 -9.19 18.55 2.35
C PRO A 244 -9.13 19.57 3.49
N GLU A 245 -10.24 19.82 4.20
CA GLU A 245 -10.29 20.69 5.37
C GLU A 245 -10.00 19.94 6.69
N THR A 246 -9.71 18.64 6.63
CA THR A 246 -9.36 17.86 7.82
C THR A 246 -8.05 18.33 8.41
N LEU A 247 -8.11 18.80 9.65
CA LEU A 247 -6.94 19.17 10.42
C LEU A 247 -6.49 18.01 11.31
N VAL A 248 -5.18 17.89 11.46
CA VAL A 248 -4.52 17.03 12.46
C VAL A 248 -3.44 17.86 13.12
N ALA A 249 -3.27 17.69 14.43
CA ALA A 249 -2.17 18.32 15.15
C ALA A 249 -0.99 17.37 15.16
N TYR A 250 0.21 17.92 15.00
CA TYR A 250 1.44 17.15 15.10
C TYR A 250 2.53 17.96 15.79
N ARG A 251 3.48 17.25 16.38
CA ARG A 251 4.72 17.82 16.92
C ARG A 251 5.89 17.00 16.39
N SER A 252 6.86 17.67 15.76
CA SER A 252 8.09 17.02 15.34
C SER A 252 8.86 16.51 16.56
N ARG A 253 9.51 15.35 16.41
CA ARG A 253 10.42 14.78 17.42
C ARG A 253 11.63 14.15 16.75
N THR A 254 12.68 13.94 17.54
CA THR A 254 13.86 13.21 17.08
C THR A 254 13.60 11.72 17.21
N PRO A 255 13.70 10.93 16.13
CA PRO A 255 13.52 9.49 16.20
C PRO A 255 14.66 8.83 16.99
N GLU A 256 14.35 7.73 17.67
CA GLU A 256 15.28 6.92 18.47
C GLU A 256 16.24 6.12 17.60
N ILE A 257 15.95 6.02 16.31
CA ILE A 257 16.70 5.28 15.30
C ILE A 257 16.85 6.11 14.02
N ASP A 258 17.88 5.80 13.23
CA ASP A 258 18.13 6.45 11.95
C ASP A 258 17.28 5.78 10.85
N ILE A 259 16.36 6.53 10.25
CA ILE A 259 15.38 6.06 9.25
C ILE A 259 15.30 7.00 8.05
#